data_AF-A0A1V4T132-F1
#
_entry.id   AF-A0A1V4T132-F1
#
_cell.length_a   1.000
_cell.length_b   1.000
_cell.length_c   1.000
_cell.angle_alpha   90.00
_cell.angle_beta   90.00
_cell.angle_gamma   90.00
#
_symmetry.space_group_name_H-M   'P 1'
#
loop_
_entity.id
_entity.type
_entity.pdbx_description
1 polymer ?
#
loop_
_entity_poly.entity_id
_entity_poly.type
_entity_poly.pdbx_seq_one_letter_code
_entity_poly.pdbx_strand_id
1 'polypeptide(L)'
;FLYPMALSFIVTGTAWQWILNPALGLEKVLHDWGWTSFSFHWLDDPDKAIFCIVIAAVWQSTGFVMALFLAGLRGVDAEIFKAAQVDGATLPTIYRKIVIPSMRPVFFSVLLILCHITIKTFDLVVAMTAGGPGTSSSLPAMFM
;
A
#
# COMPACT_ATOMS: atom_id res chain seq x y z
N PHE A 1 1.47 -2.46 13.23
CA PHE A 1 1.79 -2.41 11.79
C PHE A 1 1.71 -3.79 11.11
N LEU A 2 1.83 -4.92 11.81
CA LEU A 2 1.85 -6.25 11.17
C LEU A 2 0.47 -6.80 10.78
N TYR A 3 -0.64 -6.23 11.28
CA TYR A 3 -2.00 -6.73 11.03
C TYR A 3 -2.34 -6.97 9.55
N PRO A 4 -2.04 -6.05 8.60
CA PRO A 4 -2.33 -6.29 7.19
C PRO A 4 -1.52 -7.46 6.59
N MET A 5 -0.29 -7.70 7.06
CA MET A 5 0.54 -8.81 6.59
C MET A 5 0.06 -10.15 7.12
N ALA A 6 -0.62 -10.19 8.27
CA ALA A 6 -1.13 -11.43 8.85
C ALA A 6 -2.32 -12.01 8.06
N LEU A 7 -2.93 -11.24 7.17
CA LEU A 7 -4.04 -11.66 6.33
C LEU A 7 -3.54 -12.20 4.99
N SER A 8 -4.21 -13.23 4.47
CA SER A 8 -3.95 -13.73 3.12
C SER A 8 -4.38 -12.71 2.06
N PHE A 9 -3.78 -12.76 0.87
CA PHE A 9 -4.16 -11.90 -0.26
C PHE A 9 -5.62 -12.07 -0.65
N ILE A 10 -6.16 -13.30 -0.61
CA ILE A 10 -7.56 -13.58 -0.92
C ILE A 10 -8.49 -12.90 0.09
N VAL A 11 -8.24 -13.06 1.41
CA VAL A 11 -9.06 -12.42 2.45
C VAL A 11 -9.01 -10.90 2.34
N THR A 12 -7.83 -10.35 2.07
CA THR A 12 -7.66 -8.91 1.84
C THR A 12 -8.45 -8.45 0.63
N GLY A 13 -8.36 -9.16 -0.50
CA GLY A 13 -9.10 -8.84 -1.72
C GLY A 13 -10.61 -8.90 -1.51
N THR A 14 -11.13 -9.94 -0.87
CA THR A 14 -12.56 -10.06 -0.55
C THR A 14 -13.03 -8.94 0.37
N ALA A 15 -12.25 -8.58 1.39
CA ALA A 15 -12.58 -7.47 2.27
C ALA A 15 -12.68 -6.13 1.52
N TRP A 16 -11.70 -5.84 0.65
CA TRP A 16 -11.74 -4.64 -0.19
C TRP A 16 -12.86 -4.68 -1.23
N GLN A 17 -13.18 -5.85 -1.79
CA GLN A 17 -14.32 -6.01 -2.69
C GLN A 17 -15.64 -5.65 -1.99
N TRP A 18 -15.83 -6.05 -0.72
CA TRP A 18 -17.01 -5.67 0.06
C TRP A 18 -17.03 -4.18 0.41
N ILE A 19 -15.89 -3.61 0.81
CA ILE A 19 -15.79 -2.19 1.15
C ILE A 19 -16.13 -1.32 -0.06
N LEU A 20 -15.67 -1.69 -1.25
CA LEU A 20 -15.86 -0.93 -2.49
C LEU A 20 -17.16 -1.29 -3.23
N ASN A 21 -17.96 -2.23 -2.70
CA ASN A 21 -19.22 -2.60 -3.31
C ASN A 21 -20.26 -1.47 -3.12
N PRO A 22 -20.90 -0.96 -4.18
CA PRO A 22 -21.88 0.12 -4.08
C PRO A 22 -23.11 -0.24 -3.22
N ALA A 23 -23.54 -1.50 -3.24
CA ALA A 23 -24.77 -1.94 -2.58
C ALA A 23 -24.63 -2.16 -1.06
N LEU A 24 -23.43 -2.52 -0.58
CA LEU A 24 -23.21 -2.91 0.82
C LEU A 24 -22.03 -2.20 1.50
N GLY A 25 -21.18 -1.54 0.72
CA GLY A 25 -19.92 -0.97 1.17
C GLY A 25 -20.01 0.50 1.52
N LEU A 26 -18.97 1.22 1.13
CA LEU A 26 -18.71 2.61 1.52
C LEU A 26 -19.81 3.56 1.06
N GLU A 27 -20.37 3.35 -0.13
CA GLU A 27 -21.48 4.14 -0.65
C GLU A 27 -22.71 4.02 0.26
N LYS A 28 -23.17 2.81 0.57
CA LYS A 28 -24.30 2.59 1.49
C LYS A 28 -24.09 3.27 2.85
N VAL A 29 -22.91 3.14 3.45
CA VAL A 29 -22.60 3.75 4.76
C VAL A 29 -22.74 5.27 4.70
N LEU A 30 -22.26 5.91 3.63
CA LEU A 30 -22.38 7.37 3.47
C LEU A 30 -23.81 7.82 3.18
N HIS A 31 -24.57 7.02 2.43
CA HIS A 31 -26.01 7.24 2.24
C HIS A 31 -26.78 7.14 3.57
N ASP A 32 -26.49 6.13 4.39
CA ASP A 32 -27.08 5.93 5.71
C ASP A 32 -26.76 7.10 6.67
N TRP A 33 -25.62 7.78 6.46
CA TRP A 33 -25.22 8.99 7.20
C TRP A 33 -25.79 10.29 6.63
N GLY A 34 -26.60 10.22 5.58
CA GLY A 34 -27.32 11.37 5.02
C GLY A 34 -26.68 11.98 3.77
N TRP A 35 -25.60 11.41 3.23
CA TRP A 35 -25.01 11.83 1.95
C TRP A 35 -25.56 11.02 0.79
N THR A 36 -26.83 11.24 0.47
CA THR A 36 -27.55 10.47 -0.55
C THR A 36 -27.15 10.76 -2.01
N SER A 37 -26.25 11.71 -2.24
CA SER A 37 -25.73 12.09 -3.56
C SER A 37 -24.33 11.52 -3.84
N PHE A 38 -23.72 10.85 -2.87
CA PHE A 38 -22.37 10.31 -3.01
C PHE A 38 -22.40 9.01 -3.80
N SER A 39 -21.62 8.90 -4.86
CA SER A 39 -21.51 7.64 -5.63
C SER A 39 -20.06 7.23 -5.76
N PHE A 40 -19.79 5.93 -5.59
CA PHE A 40 -18.44 5.37 -5.61
C PHE A 40 -18.41 4.04 -6.37
N HIS A 41 -18.28 4.15 -7.69
CA HIS A 41 -18.30 3.02 -8.62
C HIS A 41 -16.92 2.74 -9.24
N TRP A 42 -15.84 3.00 -8.51
CA TRP A 42 -14.47 2.87 -9.06
C TRP A 42 -14.08 1.44 -9.39
N LEU A 43 -14.66 0.45 -8.71
CA LEU A 43 -14.40 -0.96 -8.99
C LEU A 43 -15.04 -1.41 -10.32
N ASP A 44 -16.15 -0.76 -10.70
CA ASP A 44 -16.91 -1.05 -11.93
C ASP A 44 -16.44 -0.22 -13.14
N ASP A 45 -15.61 0.80 -12.90
CA ASP A 45 -15.05 1.68 -13.93
C ASP A 45 -13.72 1.09 -14.46
N PRO A 46 -13.61 0.75 -15.75
CA PRO A 46 -12.40 0.16 -16.34
C PRO A 46 -11.14 1.00 -16.14
N ASP A 47 -11.27 2.33 -16.10
CA ASP A 47 -10.13 3.24 -15.94
C ASP A 47 -9.71 3.36 -14.47
N LYS A 48 -10.58 2.98 -13.53
CA LYS A 48 -10.36 3.18 -12.08
C LYS A 48 -10.19 1.88 -11.28
N ALA A 49 -10.61 0.74 -11.81
CA ALA A 49 -10.54 -0.54 -11.12
C ALA A 49 -9.11 -0.90 -10.68
N ILE A 50 -8.11 -0.58 -11.51
CA ILE A 50 -6.70 -0.83 -11.18
C ILE A 50 -6.23 -0.03 -9.96
N PHE A 51 -6.70 1.21 -9.78
CA PHE A 51 -6.33 2.01 -8.60
C PHE A 51 -6.89 1.41 -7.31
N CYS A 52 -8.07 0.79 -7.36
CA CYS A 52 -8.65 0.08 -6.21
C CYS A 52 -7.76 -1.09 -5.78
N ILE A 53 -7.28 -1.88 -6.75
CA ILE A 53 -6.35 -2.99 -6.52
C ILE A 53 -5.02 -2.47 -5.93
N VAL A 54 -4.48 -1.38 -6.49
CA VAL A 54 -3.24 -0.77 -5.99
C VAL A 54 -3.39 -0.30 -4.54
N ILE A 55 -4.51 0.33 -4.18
CA ILE A 55 -4.77 0.76 -2.79
C ILE A 55 -4.78 -0.44 -1.85
N ALA A 56 -5.48 -1.52 -2.21
CA ALA A 56 -5.52 -2.74 -1.41
C ALA A 56 -4.11 -3.38 -1.26
N ALA A 57 -3.34 -3.41 -2.35
CA ALA A 57 -1.97 -3.94 -2.35
C ALA A 57 -1.02 -3.10 -1.48
N VAL A 58 -1.12 -1.77 -1.56
CA VAL A 58 -0.34 -0.84 -0.73
C VAL A 58 -0.70 -1.01 0.74
N TRP A 59 -2.00 -1.09 1.06
CA TRP A 59 -2.48 -1.31 2.41
C TRP A 59 -1.90 -2.61 3.01
N GLN A 60 -1.95 -3.71 2.25
CA GLN A 60 -1.40 -5.00 2.68
C GLN A 60 0.12 -4.95 2.86
N SER A 61 0.84 -4.30 1.94
CA SER A 61 2.30 -4.21 1.93
C SER A 61 2.85 -3.27 3.00
N THR A 62 2.03 -2.37 3.54
CA THR A 62 2.45 -1.35 4.52
C THR A 62 3.12 -1.99 5.75
N GLY A 63 2.63 -3.13 6.22
CA GLY A 63 3.22 -3.81 7.38
C GLY A 63 4.65 -4.30 7.14
N PHE A 64 4.91 -4.84 5.95
CA PHE A 64 6.25 -5.30 5.54
C PHE A 64 7.23 -4.14 5.41
N VAL A 65 6.79 -3.11 4.69
CA VAL A 65 7.57 -1.91 4.44
C VAL A 65 7.95 -1.25 5.77
N MET A 66 6.98 -1.06 6.67
CA MET A 66 7.22 -0.46 7.98
C MET A 66 8.26 -1.25 8.80
N ALA A 67 8.20 -2.59 8.78
CA ALA A 67 9.17 -3.42 9.50
C ALA A 67 10.60 -3.21 8.97
N LEU A 68 10.78 -3.20 7.65
CA LEU A 68 12.08 -2.98 7.01
C LEU A 68 12.62 -1.57 7.27
N PHE A 69 11.78 -0.55 7.17
CA PHE A 69 12.18 0.82 7.48
C PHE A 69 12.55 1.00 8.95
N LEU A 70 11.81 0.39 9.88
CA LEU A 70 12.14 0.44 11.30
C LEU A 70 13.47 -0.28 11.60
N ALA A 71 13.70 -1.44 10.99
CA ALA A 71 14.96 -2.17 11.12
C ALA A 71 16.14 -1.34 10.58
N GLY A 72 15.98 -0.73 9.40
CA GLY A 72 16.98 0.14 8.82
C GLY A 72 17.25 1.39 9.67
N LEU A 73 16.20 2.03 10.19
CA LEU A 73 16.33 3.22 11.02
C LEU A 73 17.07 2.94 12.34
N ARG A 74 16.84 1.76 12.93
CA ARG A 74 17.60 1.30 14.11
C ARG A 74 19.08 1.04 13.82
N GLY A 75 19.45 0.86 12.55
CA GLY A 75 20.85 0.75 12.14
C GLY A 75 21.57 2.10 12.02
N VAL A 76 20.86 3.23 12.07
CA VAL A 76 21.47 4.56 12.03
C VAL A 76 21.97 4.91 13.43
N ASP A 77 23.27 5.20 13.54
CA ASP A 77 23.90 5.54 14.83
C ASP A 77 23.29 6.81 15.44
N ALA A 78 22.85 6.71 16.69
CA ALA A 78 22.28 7.79 17.47
C ALA A 78 23.29 8.93 17.73
N GLU A 79 24.59 8.64 17.74
CA GLU A 79 25.64 9.63 17.93
C GLU A 79 25.70 10.65 16.77
N ILE A 80 25.35 10.24 15.54
CA ILE A 80 25.27 11.15 14.40
C ILE A 80 24.21 12.23 14.62
N PHE A 81 23.09 11.88 15.27
CA PHE A 81 22.04 12.85 15.61
C PHE A 81 22.51 13.84 16.67
N LYS A 82 23.23 13.36 17.69
CA LYS A 82 23.79 14.23 18.75
C LYS A 82 24.83 15.19 18.18
N ALA A 83 25.74 14.71 17.34
CA ALA A 83 26.73 15.53 16.66
C ALA A 83 26.07 16.62 15.81
N ALA A 84 25.08 16.25 14.99
CA ALA A 84 24.36 17.22 14.16
C ALA A 84 23.60 18.28 14.99
N GLN A 85 23.08 17.92 16.16
CA GLN A 85 22.44 18.88 17.08
C GLN A 85 23.46 19.83 17.71
N VAL A 86 24.65 19.34 18.08
CA VAL A 86 25.77 20.18 18.57
C VAL A 86 26.22 21.17 17.49
N ASP A 87 26.23 20.74 16.22
CA ASP A 87 26.52 21.59 15.05
C ASP A 87 25.39 22.57 14.70
N GLY A 88 24.29 22.61 15.47
CA GLY A 88 23.17 23.52 15.26
C GLY A 88 22.22 23.13 14.12
N ALA A 89 22.27 21.88 13.64
CA ALA A 89 21.38 21.42 12.58
C ALA A 89 19.93 21.27 13.09
N THR A 90 18.98 21.80 12.32
CA THR A 90 17.55 21.66 12.60
C THR A 90 17.03 20.26 12.23
N LEU A 91 15.97 19.80 12.91
CA LEU A 91 15.36 18.48 12.65
C LEU A 91 15.08 18.20 11.16
N PRO A 92 14.47 19.11 10.37
CA PRO A 92 14.23 18.86 8.95
C PRO A 92 15.53 18.65 8.15
N THR A 93 16.61 19.36 8.52
CA THR A 93 17.93 19.22 7.91
C THR A 93 18.52 17.85 8.21
N ILE A 94 18.42 17.40 9.46
CA ILE A 94 18.87 16.07 9.89
C ILE A 94 18.12 14.97 9.12
N TYR A 95 16.79 15.02 9.07
CA TYR A 95 16.02 14.03 8.33
C TYR A 95 16.38 13.99 6.84
N ARG A 96 16.48 15.14 6.18
CA ARG A 96 16.70 15.21 4.73
C ARG A 96 18.13 14.91 4.31
N LYS A 97 19.13 15.33 5.08
CA LYS A 97 20.55 15.20 4.73
C LYS A 97 21.27 14.03 5.38
N ILE A 98 20.75 13.50 6.49
CA ILE A 98 21.38 12.40 7.22
C ILE A 98 20.50 11.16 7.12
N VAL A 99 19.28 11.20 7.64
CA VAL A 99 18.42 10.01 7.76
C VAL A 99 18.05 9.42 6.39
N ILE A 100 17.49 10.23 5.49
CA ILE A 100 17.06 9.74 4.16
C ILE A 100 18.25 9.18 3.35
N PRO A 101 19.41 9.88 3.26
CA PRO A 101 20.58 9.33 2.57
C PRO A 101 21.14 8.05 3.21
N SER A 102 21.19 7.96 4.53
CA SER A 102 21.66 6.74 5.22
C SER A 102 20.73 5.55 5.00
N MET A 103 19.44 5.81 4.78
CA MET A 103 18.42 4.78 4.51
C MET A 103 18.37 4.33 3.04
N ARG A 104 19.19 4.89 2.13
CA ARG A 104 19.18 4.54 0.69
C ARG A 104 19.24 3.03 0.40
N PRO A 105 20.07 2.22 1.08
CA PRO A 105 20.09 0.77 0.85
C PRO A 105 18.74 0.13 1.18
N VAL A 106 18.08 0.59 2.24
CA VAL A 106 16.78 0.08 2.70
C VAL A 106 15.69 0.42 1.67
N PHE A 107 15.67 1.65 1.15
CA PHE A 107 14.77 2.04 0.06
C PHE A 107 14.93 1.13 -1.16
N PHE A 108 16.17 0.86 -1.56
CA PHE A 108 16.47 0.01 -2.71
C PHE A 108 16.01 -1.43 -2.47
N SER A 109 16.30 -2.02 -1.31
CA SER A 109 15.85 -3.37 -0.95
C SER A 109 14.33 -3.48 -0.93
N VAL A 110 13.63 -2.53 -0.31
CA VAL A 110 12.15 -2.50 -0.26
C VAL A 110 11.59 -2.44 -1.69
N LEU A 111 12.11 -1.55 -2.53
CA LEU A 111 11.64 -1.40 -3.90
C LEU A 111 11.80 -2.69 -4.69
N LEU A 112 12.98 -3.31 -4.65
CA LEU A 112 13.23 -4.57 -5.36
C LEU A 112 12.29 -5.70 -4.90
N ILE A 113 12.07 -5.84 -3.60
CA ILE A 113 11.19 -6.87 -3.05
C ILE A 113 9.74 -6.61 -3.45
N LEU A 114 9.26 -5.36 -3.37
CA LEU A 114 7.90 -5.02 -3.76
C LEU A 114 7.66 -5.19 -5.27
N CYS A 115 8.64 -4.84 -6.11
CA CYS A 115 8.58 -5.11 -7.55
C CYS A 115 8.46 -6.61 -7.83
N HIS A 116 9.25 -7.44 -7.14
CA HIS A 116 9.16 -8.89 -7.26
C HIS A 116 7.77 -9.42 -6.85
N ILE A 117 7.24 -8.95 -5.72
CA ILE A 117 5.91 -9.37 -5.24
C ILE A 117 4.83 -8.96 -6.24
N THR A 118 4.85 -7.71 -6.71
CA THR A 118 3.85 -7.16 -7.64
C THR A 118 3.72 -7.99 -8.93
N ILE A 119 4.83 -8.47 -9.48
CA ILE A 119 4.82 -9.30 -10.70
C ILE A 119 4.05 -10.63 -10.48
N LYS A 120 4.02 -11.13 -9.24
CA LYS A 120 3.37 -12.40 -8.87
C LYS A 120 1.97 -12.21 -8.26
N THR A 121 1.48 -10.97 -8.14
CA THR A 121 0.21 -10.66 -7.46
C THR A 121 -0.99 -11.03 -8.33
N PHE A 122 -1.35 -12.31 -8.36
CA PHE A 122 -2.58 -12.81 -9.00
C PHE A 122 -3.76 -12.86 -8.02
N ASP A 123 -3.51 -13.34 -6.80
CA ASP A 123 -4.54 -13.62 -5.79
C ASP A 123 -5.43 -12.40 -5.48
N LEU A 124 -4.81 -11.21 -5.35
CA LEU A 124 -5.53 -9.98 -5.02
C LEU A 124 -6.43 -9.52 -6.17
N VAL A 125 -5.96 -9.63 -7.42
CA VAL A 125 -6.73 -9.27 -8.61
C VAL A 125 -7.92 -10.20 -8.79
N VAL A 126 -7.70 -11.50 -8.65
CA VAL A 126 -8.80 -12.47 -8.74
C VAL A 126 -9.85 -12.21 -7.68
N ALA A 127 -9.42 -11.98 -6.44
CA ALA A 127 -10.33 -11.76 -5.32
C ALA A 127 -11.14 -10.47 -5.45
N MET A 128 -10.61 -9.41 -6.07
CA MET A 128 -11.29 -8.11 -6.17
C MET A 128 -12.14 -7.96 -7.44
N THR A 129 -11.60 -8.37 -8.59
CA THR A 129 -12.18 -8.06 -9.90
C THR A 129 -12.28 -9.26 -10.85
N ALA A 130 -11.63 -10.39 -10.53
CA ALA A 130 -11.50 -11.54 -11.43
C ALA A 130 -10.94 -11.17 -12.83
N GLY A 131 -10.17 -10.08 -12.93
CA GLY A 131 -9.63 -9.55 -14.20
C GLY A 131 -10.51 -8.53 -14.92
N GLY A 132 -11.71 -8.21 -14.39
CA GLY A 132 -12.63 -7.21 -14.94
C GLY A 132 -12.42 -5.78 -14.40
N PRO A 133 -13.26 -4.79 -14.78
CA PRO A 133 -14.28 -4.83 -15.84
C PRO A 133 -13.66 -5.03 -17.24
N GLY A 134 -14.13 -6.01 -18.02
CA GLY A 134 -13.48 -6.40 -19.28
C GLY A 134 -12.11 -7.06 -19.05
N THR A 135 -11.04 -6.48 -19.61
CA THR A 135 -9.63 -6.90 -19.39
C THR A 135 -8.80 -5.83 -18.66
N SER A 136 -9.44 -4.85 -18.02
CA SER A 136 -8.79 -3.66 -17.45
C SER A 136 -7.86 -3.96 -16.27
N SER A 137 -8.05 -5.08 -15.57
CA SER A 137 -7.19 -5.53 -14.48
C SER A 137 -6.49 -6.85 -14.76
N SER A 138 -6.50 -7.33 -16.01
CA SER A 138 -5.84 -8.58 -16.41
C SER A 138 -4.32 -8.50 -16.21
N LEU A 139 -3.77 -9.45 -15.46
CA LEU A 139 -2.32 -9.61 -15.29
C LEU A 139 -1.81 -10.84 -16.06
N PRO A 140 -0.52 -10.83 -16.51
CA PRO A 140 0.07 -11.99 -17.18
C PRO A 140 -0.04 -13.29 -16.37
N ALA A 141 0.02 -13.18 -15.05
CA ALA A 141 -0.12 -14.30 -14.11
C ALA A 141 -1.51 -14.96 -14.13
N MET A 142 -2.54 -14.36 -14.77
CA MET A 142 -3.85 -14.97 -14.92
C MET A 142 -3.91 -16.05 -16.02
N PHE A 143 -2.93 -16.04 -16.94
CA PHE A 143 -2.92 -16.89 -18.12
C PHE A 143 -1.82 -17.97 -18.09
N MET A 144 -1.17 -18.14 -16.94
CA MET A 144 -0.13 -19.16 -16.68
C MET A 144 -0.69 -20.26 -15.80
#